data_AF-A0A0F2TLT2-F1
#
_entry.id   AF-A0A0F2TLT2-F1
#
_cell.length_a   1.000
_cell.length_b   1.000
_cell.length_c   1.000
_cell.angle_alpha   90.00
_cell.angle_beta   90.00
_cell.angle_gamma   90.00
#
_symmetry.space_group_name_H-M   'P 1'
#
loop_
_entity.id
_entity.type
_entity.pdbx_description
1 polymer ?
#
loop_
_entity_poly.entity_id
_entity_poly.type
_entity_poly.pdbx_seq_one_letter_code
_entity_poly.pdbx_strand_id
1 'polypeptide(L)'
;MLIVGPDGLPVGQGFAAADDGDDEGDLPRELPVTEMVEQPAKVMRIGSMIKQLLEEVRMAPLDEASRARLKDIHASSIKELELGLAPELVAELERLSLPFTEDSIPTEAELRIAQAQLVGWLEGLFHGIQTALFAQQMAARAQLEQMRRALPPGLHGGEADEDESGQGRGIRSGPYL
;
A
#
# COMPACT_ATOMS: atom_id res chain seq x y z
N MET A 1 30.94 1.30 -30.82
CA MET A 1 31.80 0.54 -31.75
C MET A 1 31.58 -0.93 -31.45
N LEU A 2 30.90 -1.64 -32.34
CA LEU A 2 30.55 -3.06 -32.19
C LEU A 2 31.72 -3.89 -32.75
N ILE A 3 32.26 -4.85 -31.99
CA ILE A 3 33.33 -5.73 -32.47
C ILE A 3 32.67 -7.04 -32.90
N VAL A 4 32.79 -7.39 -34.18
CA VAL A 4 32.25 -8.61 -34.79
C VAL A 4 33.42 -9.56 -35.05
N GLY A 5 33.35 -10.78 -34.51
CA GLY A 5 34.30 -11.86 -34.79
C GLY A 5 33.99 -12.57 -36.13
N PRO A 6 34.93 -13.38 -36.66
CA PRO A 6 34.88 -13.90 -38.04
C PRO A 6 33.72 -14.83 -38.38
N ASP A 7 32.90 -15.27 -37.41
CA ASP A 7 31.76 -16.17 -37.64
C ASP A 7 30.38 -15.50 -37.44
N GLY A 8 30.30 -14.16 -37.38
CA GLY A 8 29.05 -13.42 -37.57
C GLY A 8 27.99 -13.47 -36.45
N LEU A 9 28.31 -13.97 -35.25
CA LEU A 9 27.39 -13.95 -34.10
C LEU A 9 27.70 -12.78 -33.14
N PRO A 10 26.66 -12.07 -32.63
CA PRO A 10 26.84 -11.02 -31.62
C PRO A 10 27.24 -11.63 -30.27
N VAL A 11 28.44 -11.29 -29.79
CA VAL A 11 28.86 -11.59 -28.42
C VAL A 11 28.22 -10.54 -27.50
N GLY A 12 27.06 -10.87 -26.96
CA GLY A 12 26.33 -10.01 -26.05
C GLY A 12 25.18 -10.74 -25.39
N GLN A 13 25.46 -11.27 -24.19
CA GLN A 13 24.51 -11.70 -23.16
C GLN A 13 23.64 -12.91 -23.51
N GLY A 14 23.94 -14.05 -22.86
CA GLY A 14 23.09 -15.23 -22.87
C GLY A 14 23.63 -16.39 -22.04
N PHE A 15 23.15 -16.46 -20.78
CA PHE A 15 22.91 -17.63 -19.91
C PHE A 15 23.61 -18.98 -20.18
N ALA A 16 24.27 -19.50 -19.15
CA ALA A 16 24.28 -20.93 -18.81
C ALA A 16 24.48 -21.12 -17.30
N ALA A 17 23.62 -21.93 -16.70
CA ALA A 17 23.51 -22.22 -15.27
C ALA A 17 24.39 -23.40 -14.83
N ALA A 18 24.78 -23.39 -13.55
CA ALA A 18 25.02 -24.50 -12.58
C ALA A 18 26.14 -24.05 -11.62
N ASP A 19 25.81 -23.53 -10.43
CA ASP A 19 25.42 -24.23 -9.19
C ASP A 19 26.60 -24.20 -8.20
N ASP A 20 26.44 -23.44 -7.12
CA ASP A 20 26.75 -23.77 -5.73
C ASP A 20 27.13 -22.49 -4.96
N GLY A 21 26.27 -22.12 -4.01
CA GLY A 21 26.40 -20.91 -3.20
C GLY A 21 25.06 -20.37 -2.72
N ASP A 22 24.35 -21.16 -1.92
CA ASP A 22 23.27 -20.69 -1.04
C ASP A 22 23.85 -19.63 -0.08
N ASP A 23 23.80 -18.37 -0.49
CA ASP A 23 23.86 -17.19 0.37
C ASP A 23 23.02 -16.10 -0.29
N GLU A 24 21.74 -16.42 -0.53
CA GLU A 24 20.72 -15.41 -0.84
C GLU A 24 20.47 -14.64 0.46
N GLY A 25 21.36 -13.70 0.73
CA GLY A 25 21.27 -12.76 1.82
C GLY A 25 19.87 -12.15 1.86
N ASP A 26 19.25 -12.36 3.02
CA ASP A 26 18.13 -11.66 3.63
C ASP A 26 18.14 -10.15 3.36
N LEU A 27 17.85 -9.76 2.12
CA LEU A 27 17.45 -8.41 1.79
C LEU A 27 15.95 -8.36 2.09
N PRO A 28 15.49 -7.48 2.99
CA PRO A 28 14.06 -7.34 3.22
C PRO A 28 13.44 -6.95 1.88
N ARG A 29 12.72 -7.88 1.25
CA ARG A 29 11.81 -7.52 0.17
C ARG A 29 10.86 -6.51 0.79
N GLU A 30 10.91 -5.26 0.34
CA GLU A 30 9.91 -4.28 0.70
C GLU A 30 8.55 -4.88 0.33
N LEU A 31 7.78 -5.28 1.35
CA LEU A 31 6.48 -5.89 1.15
C LEU A 31 5.61 -4.92 0.35
N PRO A 32 4.81 -5.41 -0.61
CA PRO A 32 3.78 -4.59 -1.23
C PRO A 32 2.95 -3.91 -0.14
N VAL A 33 2.70 -2.62 -0.31
CA VAL A 33 1.99 -1.78 0.67
C VAL A 33 0.64 -2.37 1.09
N THR A 34 0.00 -3.14 0.20
CA THR A 34 -1.26 -3.85 0.44
C THR A 34 -1.10 -5.11 1.29
N GLU A 35 0.09 -5.69 1.35
CA GLU A 35 0.42 -6.91 2.10
C GLU A 35 0.88 -6.60 3.53
N MET A 36 1.24 -5.34 3.82
CA MET A 36 1.59 -4.91 5.18
C MET A 36 0.44 -5.08 6.18
N VAL A 37 -0.82 -4.95 5.72
CA VAL A 37 -2.01 -5.08 6.57
C VAL A 37 -2.95 -6.11 5.98
N GLU A 38 -2.92 -7.32 6.55
CA GLU A 38 -3.73 -8.45 6.10
C GLU A 38 -5.24 -8.23 6.31
N GLN A 39 -5.61 -7.54 7.40
CA GLN A 39 -7.01 -7.28 7.74
C GLN A 39 -7.29 -5.80 8.02
N PRO A 40 -7.32 -4.93 6.98
CA PRO A 40 -7.42 -3.48 7.16
C PRO A 40 -8.64 -3.05 7.97
N ALA A 41 -9.81 -3.63 7.68
CA ALA A 41 -11.05 -3.30 8.39
C ALA A 41 -10.98 -3.65 9.89
N LYS A 42 -10.34 -4.78 10.24
CA LYS A 42 -10.18 -5.20 11.65
C LYS A 42 -9.26 -4.22 12.39
N VAL A 43 -8.10 -3.93 11.81
CA VAL A 43 -7.10 -3.00 12.38
C VAL A 43 -7.70 -1.60 12.56
N MET A 44 -8.43 -1.08 11.58
CA MET A 44 -9.10 0.22 11.68
C MET A 44 -10.15 0.26 12.81
N ARG A 45 -10.93 -0.81 12.96
CA ARG A 45 -11.94 -0.91 14.02
C ARG A 45 -11.29 -0.92 15.41
N ILE A 46 -10.22 -1.68 15.58
CA ILE A 46 -9.47 -1.74 16.86
C ILE A 46 -8.80 -0.39 17.15
N GLY A 47 -8.15 0.22 16.17
CA GLY A 47 -7.54 1.55 16.31
C GLY A 47 -8.55 2.62 16.73
N SER A 48 -9.74 2.61 16.11
CA SER A 48 -10.83 3.53 16.48
C SER A 48 -11.33 3.31 17.90
N MET A 49 -11.46 2.05 18.33
CA MET A 49 -11.84 1.71 19.71
C MET A 49 -10.79 2.22 20.71
N ILE A 50 -9.49 1.99 20.46
CA ILE A 50 -8.42 2.46 21.35
C ILE A 50 -8.42 4.00 21.43
N LYS A 51 -8.63 4.68 20.29
CA LYS A 51 -8.72 6.14 20.26
C LYS A 51 -9.86 6.68 21.12
N GLN A 52 -11.04 6.07 21.04
CA GLN A 52 -12.19 6.45 21.88
C GLN A 52 -11.91 6.21 23.37
N LEU A 53 -11.26 5.10 23.72
CA LEU A 53 -10.86 4.82 25.10
C LEU A 53 -9.85 5.84 25.62
N LEU A 54 -8.88 6.24 24.78
CA LEU A 54 -7.90 7.27 25.13
C LEU A 54 -8.57 8.63 25.37
N GLU A 55 -9.56 8.97 24.56
CA GLU A 55 -10.36 10.18 24.76
C GLU A 55 -11.12 10.12 26.09
N GLU A 56 -11.74 8.99 26.42
CA GLU A 56 -12.46 8.81 27.69
C GLU A 56 -11.53 9.02 28.92
N VAL A 57 -10.34 8.43 28.90
CA VAL A 57 -9.34 8.58 30.00
C VAL A 57 -8.88 10.04 30.14
N ARG A 58 -8.96 10.85 29.08
CA ARG A 58 -8.62 12.28 29.13
C ARG A 58 -9.76 13.14 29.67
N MET A 59 -11.00 12.66 29.59
CA MET A 59 -12.19 13.42 29.94
C MET A 59 -12.60 13.26 31.40
N ALA A 60 -12.35 12.09 32.00
CA ALA A 60 -12.70 11.80 33.39
C ALA A 60 -11.65 10.94 34.09
N PRO A 61 -11.46 11.12 35.42
CA PRO A 61 -10.62 10.23 36.21
C PRO A 61 -11.23 8.83 36.30
N LEU A 62 -10.37 7.82 36.29
CA LEU A 62 -10.67 6.40 36.38
C LEU A 62 -10.41 5.87 37.79
N ASP A 63 -11.36 5.09 38.28
CA ASP A 63 -11.12 4.26 39.45
C ASP A 63 -10.18 3.07 39.15
N GLU A 64 -9.75 2.38 40.19
CA GLU A 64 -8.80 1.27 40.07
C GLU A 64 -9.35 0.11 39.25
N ALA A 65 -10.65 -0.20 39.38
CA ALA A 65 -11.31 -1.25 38.62
C ALA A 65 -11.34 -0.93 37.11
N SER A 66 -11.60 0.33 36.74
CA SER A 66 -11.58 0.79 35.36
C SER A 66 -10.16 0.75 34.77
N ARG A 67 -9.14 1.12 35.55
CA ARG A 67 -7.74 1.01 35.12
C ARG A 67 -7.30 -0.44 34.90
N ALA A 68 -7.69 -1.35 35.79
CA ALA A 68 -7.43 -2.79 35.62
C ALA A 68 -8.07 -3.32 34.34
N ARG A 69 -9.35 -2.98 34.09
CA ARG A 69 -10.04 -3.33 32.86
C ARG A 69 -9.35 -2.75 31.62
N LEU A 70 -8.86 -1.51 31.70
CA LEU A 70 -8.21 -0.87 30.57
C LEU A 70 -6.85 -1.47 30.22
N LYS A 71 -6.11 -1.94 31.23
CA LYS A 71 -4.89 -2.75 31.04
C LYS A 71 -5.21 -4.02 30.24
N ASP A 72 -6.26 -4.74 30.61
CA ASP A 72 -6.64 -5.98 29.93
C ASP A 72 -7.11 -5.71 28.49
N ILE A 73 -7.89 -4.65 28.28
CA ILE A 73 -8.31 -4.21 26.95
C ILE A 73 -7.10 -3.85 26.09
N HIS A 74 -6.10 -3.15 26.64
CA HIS A 74 -4.88 -2.79 25.92
C HIS A 74 -4.13 -4.05 25.46
N ALA A 75 -3.88 -5.00 26.36
CA ALA A 75 -3.19 -6.25 26.04
C ALA A 75 -3.97 -7.08 25.00
N SER A 76 -5.29 -7.19 25.14
CA SER A 76 -6.13 -7.88 24.16
C SER A 76 -6.15 -7.16 22.80
N SER A 77 -6.11 -5.83 22.79
CA SER A 77 -6.13 -5.05 21.55
C SER A 77 -4.84 -5.25 20.76
N ILE A 78 -3.68 -5.32 21.41
CA ILE A 78 -2.40 -5.62 20.77
C ILE A 78 -2.47 -7.00 20.10
N LYS A 79 -2.88 -8.04 20.82
CA LYS A 79 -3.04 -9.39 20.25
C LYS A 79 -3.99 -9.41 19.05
N GLU A 80 -5.11 -8.68 19.12
CA GLU A 80 -6.06 -8.60 18.02
C GLU A 80 -5.53 -7.83 16.80
N LEU A 81 -4.66 -6.84 17.02
CA LEU A 81 -3.94 -6.11 15.97
C LEU A 81 -2.91 -7.02 15.30
N GLU A 82 -2.14 -7.80 16.06
CA GLU A 82 -1.13 -8.73 15.53
C GLU A 82 -1.73 -9.69 14.51
N LEU A 83 -2.94 -10.20 14.78
CA LEU A 83 -3.68 -11.07 13.85
C LEU A 83 -4.10 -10.41 12.52
N GLY A 84 -3.96 -9.09 12.39
CA GLY A 84 -4.33 -8.32 11.20
C GLY A 84 -3.16 -7.62 10.52
N LEU A 85 -1.94 -7.81 11.01
CA LEU A 85 -0.72 -7.16 10.53
C LEU A 85 0.25 -8.20 9.98
N ALA A 86 1.07 -7.80 9.00
CA ALA A 86 2.17 -8.62 8.52
C ALA A 86 3.21 -8.90 9.62
N PRO A 87 3.96 -10.02 9.56
CA PRO A 87 4.94 -10.41 10.57
C PRO A 87 5.97 -9.32 10.93
N GLU A 88 6.38 -8.52 9.95
CA GLU A 88 7.36 -7.44 10.11
C GLU A 88 6.79 -6.31 10.98
N LEU A 89 5.51 -5.97 10.77
CA LEU A 89 4.80 -4.97 11.57
C LEU A 89 4.43 -5.51 12.96
N VAL A 90 4.15 -6.81 13.07
CA VAL A 90 4.00 -7.47 14.38
C VAL A 90 5.29 -7.33 15.18
N ALA A 91 6.43 -7.69 14.58
CA ALA A 91 7.72 -7.57 15.24
C ALA A 91 8.06 -6.11 15.59
N GLU A 92 7.67 -5.14 14.76
CA GLU A 92 7.79 -3.71 15.09
C GLU A 92 6.91 -3.32 16.26
N LEU A 93 5.64 -3.71 16.25
CA LEU A 93 4.68 -3.42 17.31
C LEU A 93 5.17 -3.99 18.65
N GLU A 94 5.64 -5.24 18.68
CA GLU A 94 6.18 -5.89 19.89
C GLU A 94 7.42 -5.16 20.45
N ARG A 95 8.30 -4.67 19.57
CA ARG A 95 9.49 -3.90 20.01
C ARG A 95 9.12 -2.55 20.63
N LEU A 96 8.04 -1.93 20.15
CA LEU A 96 7.61 -0.60 20.59
C LEU A 96 6.64 -0.67 21.78
N SER A 97 5.81 -1.71 21.86
CA SER A 97 4.81 -1.89 22.91
C SER A 97 5.36 -2.70 24.08
N LEU A 98 5.75 -1.98 25.15
CA LEU A 98 6.15 -2.62 26.41
C LEU A 98 4.89 -3.07 27.18
N PRO A 99 4.76 -4.36 27.53
CA PRO A 99 3.64 -4.83 28.33
C PRO A 99 3.62 -4.21 29.73
N PHE A 100 2.43 -3.99 30.26
CA PHE A 100 2.28 -3.65 31.68
C PHE A 100 2.66 -4.85 32.56
N THR A 101 3.27 -4.57 33.72
CA THR A 101 3.55 -5.59 34.74
C THR A 101 2.27 -6.27 35.23
N GLU A 102 2.27 -7.59 35.32
CA GLU A 102 1.06 -8.35 35.72
C GLU A 102 0.62 -8.02 37.16
N ASP A 103 1.58 -7.85 38.07
CA ASP A 103 1.35 -7.70 39.51
C ASP A 103 0.87 -6.30 39.96
N SER A 104 0.72 -5.35 39.04
CA SER A 104 0.29 -3.99 39.38
C SER A 104 -0.74 -3.44 38.40
N ILE A 105 -1.61 -2.57 38.93
CA ILE A 105 -2.56 -1.79 38.13
C ILE A 105 -1.84 -0.50 37.69
N PRO A 106 -1.72 -0.24 36.39
CA PRO A 106 -1.03 0.94 35.90
C PRO A 106 -1.75 2.22 36.31
N THR A 107 -0.99 3.29 36.38
CA THR A 107 -1.53 4.63 36.61
C THR A 107 -2.31 5.12 35.39
N GLU A 108 -3.19 6.10 35.57
CA GLU A 108 -3.88 6.73 34.44
C GLU A 108 -2.90 7.34 33.42
N ALA A 109 -1.77 7.87 33.90
CA ALA A 109 -0.75 8.44 33.03
C ALA A 109 -0.11 7.37 32.16
N GLU A 110 0.25 6.22 32.74
CA GLU A 110 0.80 5.07 32.01
C GLU A 110 -0.19 4.55 30.95
N LEU A 111 -1.48 4.41 31.32
CA LEU A 111 -2.54 4.01 30.39
C LEU A 111 -2.68 4.99 29.23
N ARG A 112 -2.67 6.30 29.50
CA ARG A 112 -2.74 7.34 28.46
C ARG A 112 -1.56 7.29 27.51
N ILE A 113 -0.34 7.11 28.03
CA ILE A 113 0.87 7.03 27.20
C ILE A 113 0.83 5.79 26.32
N ALA A 114 0.53 4.61 26.88
CA ALA A 114 0.48 3.37 26.12
C ALA A 114 -0.58 3.41 25.01
N GLN A 115 -1.78 3.93 25.30
CA GLN A 115 -2.82 4.07 24.28
C GLN A 115 -2.47 5.13 23.23
N ALA A 116 -1.92 6.29 23.63
CA ALA A 116 -1.51 7.32 22.70
C ALA A 116 -0.40 6.84 21.75
N GLN A 117 0.55 6.05 22.27
CA GLN A 117 1.59 5.40 21.47
C GLN A 117 0.97 4.49 20.40
N LEU A 118 0.03 3.62 20.80
CA LEU A 118 -0.61 2.69 19.88
C LEU A 118 -1.45 3.41 18.82
N VAL A 119 -2.22 4.42 19.21
CA VAL A 119 -3.00 5.26 18.28
C VAL A 119 -2.07 5.98 17.30
N GLY A 120 -1.01 6.63 17.79
CA GLY A 120 -0.07 7.36 16.95
C GLY A 120 0.67 6.46 15.96
N TRP A 121 1.08 5.26 16.40
CA TRP A 121 1.70 4.28 15.52
C TRP A 121 0.74 3.80 14.43
N LEU A 122 -0.51 3.49 14.78
CA LEU A 122 -1.54 3.09 13.80
C LEU A 122 -1.86 4.22 12.80
N GLU A 123 -1.99 5.46 13.28
CA GLU A 123 -2.19 6.63 12.40
C GLU A 123 -1.01 6.81 11.42
N GLY A 124 0.23 6.64 11.90
CA GLY A 124 1.43 6.66 11.08
C GLY A 124 1.46 5.55 10.02
N LEU A 125 1.13 4.32 10.41
CA LEU A 125 1.03 3.17 9.52
C LEU A 125 0.04 3.42 8.37
N PHE A 126 -1.19 3.81 8.70
CA PHE A 126 -2.21 4.07 7.68
C PHE A 126 -1.85 5.26 6.77
N HIS A 127 -1.24 6.31 7.32
CA HIS A 127 -0.77 7.43 6.52
C HIS A 127 0.36 7.02 5.56
N GLY A 128 1.31 6.20 6.01
CA GLY A 128 2.37 5.64 5.17
C GLY A 128 1.82 4.80 4.01
N ILE A 129 0.88 3.91 4.31
CA ILE A 129 0.18 3.07 3.30
C ILE A 129 -0.54 3.94 2.27
N GLN A 130 -1.32 4.94 2.71
CA GLN A 130 -2.03 5.85 1.82
C GLN A 130 -1.08 6.65 0.93
N THR A 131 0.04 7.11 1.49
CA THR A 131 1.06 7.88 0.76
C THR A 131 1.72 7.03 -0.32
N ALA A 132 2.09 5.80 0.01
CA ALA A 132 2.71 4.89 -0.94
C ALA A 132 1.74 4.45 -2.05
N LEU A 133 0.48 4.17 -1.73
CA LEU A 133 -0.56 3.88 -2.73
C LEU A 133 -0.82 5.06 -3.67
N PHE A 134 -0.86 6.28 -3.12
CA PHE A 134 -1.01 7.48 -3.94
C PHE A 134 0.18 7.67 -4.88
N ALA A 135 1.41 7.49 -4.40
CA ALA A 135 2.61 7.55 -5.22
C ALA A 135 2.60 6.50 -6.35
N GLN A 136 2.19 5.26 -6.05
CA GLN A 136 2.04 4.20 -7.05
C GLN A 136 1.01 4.57 -8.13
N GLN A 137 -0.15 5.12 -7.73
CA GLN A 137 -1.16 5.58 -8.69
C GLN A 137 -0.65 6.70 -9.59
N MET A 138 0.10 7.65 -9.05
CA MET A 138 0.69 8.74 -9.83
C MET A 138 1.76 8.25 -10.81
N ALA A 139 2.63 7.33 -10.37
CA ALA A 139 3.63 6.71 -11.24
C ALA A 139 2.98 5.92 -12.39
N ALA A 140 1.94 5.13 -12.09
CA ALA A 140 1.19 4.39 -13.09
C ALA A 140 0.51 5.32 -14.11
N ARG A 141 -0.08 6.44 -13.67
CA ARG A 141 -0.66 7.45 -14.57
C ARG A 141 0.39 8.07 -15.49
N ALA A 142 1.54 8.46 -14.95
CA ALA A 142 2.63 9.04 -15.74
C ALA A 142 3.17 8.05 -16.79
N GLN A 143 3.31 6.77 -16.43
CA GLN A 143 3.70 5.72 -17.37
C GLN A 143 2.69 5.56 -18.52
N LEU A 144 1.38 5.55 -18.22
CA LEU A 144 0.34 5.47 -19.24
C LEU A 144 0.34 6.69 -20.17
N GLU A 145 0.53 7.90 -19.64
CA GLU A 145 0.65 9.11 -20.45
C GLU A 145 1.87 9.08 -21.37
N GLN A 146 3.01 8.58 -20.89
CA GLN A 146 4.21 8.38 -21.70
C GLN A 146 3.96 7.37 -22.83
N MET A 147 3.30 6.24 -22.53
CA MET A 147 2.94 5.24 -23.55
C MET A 147 1.99 5.82 -24.61
N ARG A 148 0.99 6.60 -24.20
CA ARG A 148 0.08 7.29 -25.13
C ARG A 148 0.81 8.29 -26.02
N ARG A 149 1.83 8.97 -25.50
CA ARG A 149 2.66 9.92 -26.27
C ARG A 149 3.65 9.21 -27.20
N ALA A 150 4.08 8.00 -26.84
CA ALA A 150 4.97 7.16 -27.65
C ALA A 150 4.23 6.38 -28.75
N LEU A 151 2.89 6.28 -28.69
CA LEU A 151 2.11 5.70 -29.78
C LEU A 151 2.13 6.64 -31.00
N PRO A 152 2.46 6.13 -32.21
CA PRO A 152 2.48 6.96 -33.42
C PRO A 152 1.09 7.56 -33.69
N PRO A 153 1.01 8.84 -34.09
CA PRO A 153 -0.23 9.42 -34.59
C PRO A 153 -0.61 8.72 -35.90
N GLY A 154 -1.51 7.73 -35.86
CA GLY A 154 -1.88 6.98 -37.07
C GLY A 154 -2.91 5.85 -36.94
N LEU A 155 -3.31 5.43 -35.75
CA LEU A 155 -4.38 4.41 -35.57
C LEU A 155 -5.78 5.01 -35.30
N HIS A 156 -5.97 6.29 -35.63
CA HIS A 156 -7.30 6.89 -35.77
C HIS A 156 -7.49 7.29 -37.24
N GLY A 157 -8.04 6.36 -38.03
CA GLY A 157 -8.72 6.64 -39.30
C GLY A 157 -7.82 7.07 -40.46
N GLY A 158 -7.17 6.10 -41.10
CA GLY A 158 -6.65 6.25 -42.46
C GLY A 158 -7.09 5.06 -43.30
N GLU A 159 -8.26 5.18 -43.94
CA GLU A 159 -8.79 4.44 -45.12
C GLU A 159 -10.29 4.85 -45.22
N ALA A 160 -10.80 5.56 -46.24
CA ALA A 160 -10.40 5.64 -47.63
C ALA A 160 -10.57 7.07 -48.18
N ASP A 161 -9.49 7.63 -48.72
CA ASP A 161 -9.56 8.43 -49.93
C ASP A 161 -9.42 7.43 -51.09
N GLU A 162 -10.54 7.06 -51.71
CA GLU A 162 -10.57 6.53 -53.06
C GLU A 162 -11.12 7.63 -53.97
N ASP A 163 -10.20 8.22 -54.73
CA ASP A 163 -10.44 8.99 -55.95
C ASP A 163 -11.21 8.11 -56.96
N GLU A 164 -12.39 8.52 -57.45
CA GLU A 164 -12.69 8.66 -58.89
C GLU A 164 -14.17 9.02 -59.18
N SER A 165 -14.34 10.18 -59.84
CA SER A 165 -15.28 10.47 -60.93
C SER A 165 -16.69 9.86 -60.95
N GLY A 166 -17.72 10.72 -60.83
CA GLY A 166 -19.08 10.39 -61.25
C GLY A 166 -20.06 11.56 -61.17
N GLN A 167 -20.29 12.23 -62.31
CA GLN A 167 -21.39 13.18 -62.51
C GLN A 167 -22.75 12.57 -62.14
N GLY A 168 -23.60 13.29 -61.39
CA GLY A 168 -24.96 12.79 -61.15
C GLY A 168 -25.86 13.57 -60.18
N ARG A 169 -26.29 14.77 -60.58
CA ARG A 169 -27.67 15.29 -60.47
C ARG A 169 -28.56 14.82 -59.30
N GLY A 170 -28.77 15.73 -58.33
CA GLY A 170 -30.09 16.09 -57.79
C GLY A 170 -30.72 15.22 -56.70
N ILE A 171 -31.10 15.84 -55.58
CA ILE A 171 -32.50 16.06 -55.14
C ILE A 171 -32.48 16.56 -53.69
N ARG A 172 -33.20 17.65 -53.46
CA ARG A 172 -33.54 18.22 -52.14
C ARG A 172 -34.52 17.28 -51.42
N SER A 173 -34.33 17.02 -50.13
CA SER A 173 -35.43 16.63 -49.24
C SER A 173 -35.15 17.13 -47.81
N GLY A 174 -36.19 17.68 -47.17
CA GLY A 174 -36.11 18.60 -46.02
C GLY A 174 -36.12 17.94 -44.63
N PRO A 175 -36.22 18.76 -43.57
CA PRO A 175 -36.11 18.31 -42.19
C PRO A 175 -37.45 17.79 -41.68
N TYR A 176 -37.43 16.65 -40.99
CA TYR A 176 -38.56 16.12 -40.24
C TYR A 176 -38.60 16.71 -38.83
N LEU A 177 -39.83 16.94 -38.37
CA LEU A 177 -40.24 17.21 -36.99
C LEU A 177 -39.94 16.03 -36.06
#